data_AF-A0AAW0LG77-F1
#
_entry.id   AF-A0AAW0LG77-F1
#
_cell.length_a   1.000
_cell.length_b   1.000
_cell.length_c   1.000
_cell.angle_alpha   90.00
_cell.angle_beta   90.00
_cell.angle_gamma   90.00
#
_symmetry.space_group_name_H-M   'P 1'
#
loop_
_entity.id
_entity.type
_entity.pdbx_description
1 polymer ?
#
loop_
_entity_poly.entity_id
_entity_poly.type
_entity_poly.pdbx_seq_one_letter_code
_entity_poly.pdbx_strand_id
1 'polypeptide(L)'
;MGREVSESCVDSLLTEMVSSYCDRFYANKPDLAARRIEAIGFQVGLQLSERYTMERPRFSDHLEAIKFICKDFWFELFKKQIDNLKTNHRGTFVLQDN
;
A
#
# COMPACT_ATOMS: atom_id res chain seq x y z
N MET A 1 11.59 3.32 21.50
CA MET A 1 10.12 3.53 21.45
C MET A 1 9.83 4.34 20.20
N GLY A 2 9.09 3.76 19.25
CA GLY A 2 8.74 4.47 18.01
C GLY A 2 7.80 5.63 18.30
N ARG A 3 7.74 6.62 17.40
CA ARG A 3 6.67 7.62 17.44
C ARG A 3 5.40 6.96 16.93
N GLU A 4 4.34 7.03 17.71
CA GLU A 4 3.03 6.47 17.37
C GLU A 4 2.04 7.60 17.06
N VAL A 5 1.08 7.30 16.18
CA VAL A 5 -0.02 8.20 15.80
C VAL A 5 -1.31 7.39 15.83
N SER A 6 -2.44 8.04 16.11
CA SER A 6 -3.75 7.39 16.04
C SER A 6 -4.07 6.97 14.61
N GLU A 7 -4.64 5.76 14.45
CA GLU A 7 -5.10 5.23 13.17
C GLU A 7 -6.07 6.19 12.46
N SER A 8 -6.97 6.83 13.22
CA SER A 8 -7.93 7.79 12.67
C SER A 8 -7.27 9.01 12.01
N CYS A 9 -6.05 9.37 12.41
CA CYS A 9 -5.30 10.45 11.75
C CYS A 9 -4.86 10.04 10.35
N VAL A 10 -4.49 8.77 10.15
CA VAL A 10 -4.12 8.24 8.83
C VAL A 10 -5.36 8.18 7.94
N ASP A 11 -6.49 7.68 8.45
CA ASP A 11 -7.74 7.62 7.69
C ASP A 11 -8.23 9.01 7.27
N SER A 12 -8.16 9.98 8.19
CA SER A 12 -8.53 11.36 7.90
C SER A 12 -7.60 12.00 6.87
N LEU A 13 -6.29 11.74 6.97
CA LEU A 13 -5.30 12.21 6.00
C LEU A 13 -5.56 11.63 4.60
N LEU A 14 -5.80 10.31 4.51
CA LEU A 14 -6.08 9.64 3.24
C LEU A 14 -7.37 10.16 2.61
N THR A 15 -8.43 10.30 3.41
CA THR A 15 -9.72 10.83 2.96
C THR A 15 -9.58 12.25 2.42
N GLU A 16 -8.92 13.14 3.17
CA GLU A 16 -8.71 14.54 2.74
C GLU A 16 -7.80 14.61 1.52
N MET A 17 -6.75 13.79 1.44
CA MET A 17 -5.87 13.76 0.27
C MET A 17 -6.66 13.37 -0.99
N VAL A 18 -7.45 12.30 -0.93
CA VAL A 18 -8.28 11.88 -2.08
C VAL A 18 -9.26 12.97 -2.45
N SER A 19 -10.00 13.53 -1.50
CA SER A 19 -10.94 14.65 -1.71
C SER A 19 -10.26 15.85 -2.38
N SER A 20 -9.12 16.30 -1.85
CA SER A 20 -8.35 17.42 -2.38
C SER A 20 -7.88 17.17 -3.83
N TYR A 21 -7.41 15.97 -4.16
CA TYR A 21 -6.99 15.66 -5.53
C TYR A 21 -8.18 15.50 -6.49
N CYS A 22 -9.21 14.76 -6.08
CA CYS A 22 -10.35 14.43 -6.91
C CYS A 22 -11.28 15.61 -7.12
N ASP A 23 -11.60 16.38 -6.07
CA ASP A 23 -12.67 17.38 -6.12
C ASP A 23 -12.17 18.82 -6.26
N ARG A 24 -10.89 19.06 -5.92
CA ARG A 24 -10.32 20.43 -5.94
C ARG A 24 -9.26 20.63 -7.01
N PHE A 25 -8.17 19.85 -6.98
CA PHE A 25 -7.07 20.04 -7.92
C PHE A 25 -7.38 19.50 -9.32
N TYR A 26 -8.11 18.39 -9.41
CA TYR A 26 -8.42 17.70 -10.66
C TYR A 26 -9.91 17.32 -10.78
N ALA A 27 -10.81 18.20 -10.30
CA ALA A 27 -12.29 18.05 -10.30
C ALA A 27 -12.90 17.38 -11.54
N ASN A 28 -12.34 17.65 -12.72
CA ASN A 28 -12.84 17.13 -14.01
C ASN A 28 -11.81 16.26 -14.75
N LYS A 29 -10.79 15.74 -14.05
CA LYS A 29 -9.68 14.99 -14.63
C LYS A 29 -9.32 13.78 -13.74
N PRO A 30 -10.22 12.80 -13.57
CA PRO A 30 -10.05 11.68 -12.64
C PRO A 30 -8.77 10.87 -12.91
N ASP A 31 -8.40 10.68 -14.18
CA ASP A 31 -7.16 9.96 -14.53
C ASP A 31 -5.90 10.67 -14.03
N LEU A 32 -5.90 12.01 -14.00
CA LEU A 32 -4.77 12.78 -13.47
C LEU A 32 -4.74 12.72 -11.94
N ALA A 33 -5.90 12.79 -11.28
CA ALA A 33 -6.00 12.59 -9.83
C ALA A 33 -5.46 11.21 -9.44
N ALA A 34 -5.93 10.16 -10.12
CA ALA A 34 -5.54 8.78 -9.87
C ALA A 34 -4.02 8.59 -10.03
N ARG A 35 -3.41 9.08 -11.11
CA ARG A 35 -1.95 9.00 -11.31
C ARG A 35 -1.16 9.74 -10.23
N ARG A 36 -1.65 10.88 -9.73
CA ARG A 36 -0.96 11.63 -8.67
C ARG A 36 -1.03 10.89 -7.34
N ILE A 37 -2.19 10.36 -6.98
CA ILE A 37 -2.38 9.56 -5.77
C ILE A 37 -1.55 8.27 -5.85
N GLU A 38 -1.54 7.60 -7.01
CA GLU A 38 -0.72 6.40 -7.25
C GLU A 38 0.77 6.68 -7.10
N ALA A 39 1.28 7.80 -7.63
CA ALA A 39 2.67 8.20 -7.45
C ALA A 39 3.04 8.45 -5.97
N ILE A 40 2.12 9.03 -5.17
CA ILE A 40 2.31 9.19 -3.72
C ILE A 40 2.37 7.80 -3.05
N GLY A 41 1.42 6.93 -3.37
CA GLY A 41 1.37 5.56 -2.86
C GLY A 41 2.63 4.77 -3.18
N PHE A 42 3.16 4.90 -4.41
CA PHE A 42 4.42 4.27 -4.81
C PHE A 42 5.61 4.74 -3.97
N GLN A 43 5.76 6.05 -3.78
CA GLN A 43 6.87 6.60 -3.00
C GLN A 43 6.82 6.17 -1.53
N VAL A 44 5.63 6.19 -0.94
CA VAL A 44 5.41 5.74 0.44
C VAL A 44 5.66 4.23 0.55
N GLY A 45 5.08 3.43 -0.35
CA GLY A 45 5.24 1.98 -0.39
C GLY A 45 6.68 1.53 -0.58
N LEU A 46 7.46 2.23 -1.40
CA LEU A 46 8.89 1.95 -1.60
C LEU A 46 9.68 2.13 -0.29
N GLN A 47 9.55 3.29 0.36
CA GLN A 47 10.25 3.58 1.61
C GLN A 47 9.87 2.64 2.75
N LEU A 48 8.58 2.29 2.85
CA LEU A 48 8.10 1.32 3.84
C LEU A 48 8.63 -0.08 3.53
N SER A 49 8.67 -0.48 2.26
CA SER A 49 9.19 -1.78 1.85
C SER A 49 10.67 -1.91 2.23
N GLU A 50 11.48 -0.89 1.96
CA GLU A 50 12.89 -0.84 2.38
C GLU A 50 13.01 -0.95 3.91
N ARG A 51 12.21 -0.17 4.66
CA ARG A 51 12.20 -0.22 6.13
C ARG A 51 11.86 -1.60 6.67
N TYR A 52 10.80 -2.24 6.18
CA TYR A 52 10.31 -3.52 6.71
C TYR A 52 11.05 -4.75 6.19
N THR A 53 11.94 -4.57 5.21
CA THR A 53 12.81 -5.63 4.68
C THR A 53 14.27 -5.48 5.11
N MET A 54 14.63 -4.43 5.86
CA MET A 54 16.01 -4.09 6.23
C MET A 54 16.79 -5.26 6.86
N GLU A 55 16.16 -6.03 7.74
CA GLU A 55 16.80 -7.17 8.43
C GLU A 55 16.46 -8.52 7.80
N ARG A 56 15.75 -8.53 6.68
CA ARG A 56 15.31 -9.76 6.02
C ARG A 56 16.31 -10.20 4.95
N PRO A 57 16.53 -11.51 4.76
CA PRO A 57 17.18 -12.01 3.55
C PRO A 57 16.44 -11.54 2.29
N ARG A 58 17.16 -11.40 1.18
CA ARG A 58 16.55 -11.06 -0.11
C ARG A 58 15.54 -12.14 -0.50
N PHE A 59 14.41 -11.73 -1.07
CA PHE A 59 13.43 -12.64 -1.65
C PHE A 59 14.07 -13.43 -2.79
N SER A 60 13.90 -14.75 -2.77
CA SER A 60 14.43 -15.65 -3.79
C SER A 60 13.58 -15.66 -5.06
N ASP A 61 12.28 -15.37 -4.93
CA ASP A 61 11.34 -15.29 -6.04
C ASP A 61 10.20 -14.29 -5.78
N HIS A 62 9.34 -14.09 -6.79
CA HIS A 62 8.18 -13.21 -6.69
C HIS A 62 7.12 -13.72 -5.72
N LEU A 63 6.99 -15.03 -5.51
CA LEU A 63 5.99 -15.60 -4.62
C LEU A 63 6.32 -15.27 -3.16
N GLU A 64 7.60 -15.30 -2.77
CA GLU A 64 8.06 -14.87 -1.45
C GLU A 64 7.78 -13.39 -1.22
N ALA A 65 8.06 -12.53 -2.20
CA ALA A 65 7.74 -11.11 -2.11
C ALA A 65 6.23 -10.87 -1.93
N ILE A 66 5.38 -11.59 -2.67
CA ILE A 66 3.92 -11.50 -2.54
C ILE A 66 3.44 -12.01 -1.18
N LYS A 67 4.04 -13.10 -0.64
CA LYS A 67 3.73 -13.59 0.71
C LYS A 67 4.08 -12.56 1.79
N PHE A 68 5.23 -11.91 1.66
CA PHE A 68 5.63 -10.80 2.53
C PHE A 68 4.61 -9.66 2.46
N ILE A 69 4.17 -9.27 1.26
CA ILE A 69 3.16 -8.22 1.09
C ILE A 69 1.85 -8.62 1.78
N CYS A 70 1.36 -9.84 1.54
CA CYS A 70 0.07 -10.29 2.05
C CYS A 70 0.02 -10.47 3.57
N LYS A 71 1.16 -10.75 4.20
CA LYS A 71 1.24 -11.09 5.62
C LYS A 71 1.88 -9.97 6.41
N ASP A 72 3.20 -9.84 6.30
CA ASP A 72 3.97 -8.95 7.15
C ASP A 72 3.70 -7.48 6.83
N PHE A 73 3.80 -7.09 5.55
CA PHE A 73 3.66 -5.70 5.15
C PHE A 73 2.25 -5.18 5.43
N TRP A 74 1.22 -5.95 5.05
CA TRP A 74 -0.17 -5.59 5.31
C TRP A 74 -0.47 -5.52 6.81
N PHE A 75 0.04 -6.47 7.60
CA PHE A 75 -0.16 -6.48 9.04
C PHE A 75 0.50 -5.28 9.72
N GLU A 76 1.70 -4.88 9.29
CA GLU A 76 2.37 -3.72 9.86
C GLU A 76 1.56 -2.42 9.65
N LEU A 77 0.96 -2.25 8.46
CA LEU A 77 0.22 -1.04 8.09
C LEU A 77 -1.23 -1.02 8.57
N PHE A 78 -1.95 -2.12 8.41
CA PHE A 78 -3.41 -2.18 8.59
C PHE A 78 -3.83 -3.09 9.74
N LYS A 79 -2.87 -3.67 10.47
CA LYS A 79 -3.11 -4.62 11.57
C LYS A 79 -3.98 -5.83 11.17
N LYS A 80 -4.00 -6.15 9.87
CA LYS A 80 -4.64 -7.33 9.27
C LYS A 80 -3.80 -7.90 8.12
N GLN A 81 -4.01 -9.17 7.81
CA GLN A 81 -3.46 -9.82 6.61
C GLN A 81 -4.43 -9.67 5.44
N ILE A 82 -3.96 -9.84 4.22
CA ILE A 82 -4.81 -9.94 3.03
C ILE A 82 -5.74 -11.16 3.15
N ASP A 83 -7.03 -10.96 2.91
CA ASP A 83 -8.04 -12.02 3.04
C ASP A 83 -7.91 -13.09 1.95
N ASN A 84 -7.63 -12.68 0.71
CA ASN A 84 -7.60 -13.60 -0.42
C ASN A 84 -6.50 -13.25 -1.42
N LEU A 85 -5.68 -14.25 -1.75
CA LEU A 85 -4.64 -14.18 -2.76
C LEU A 85 -4.97 -15.14 -3.91
N LYS A 86 -5.21 -14.60 -5.10
CA LYS A 86 -5.36 -15.37 -6.34
C LYS A 86 -4.14 -15.17 -7.23
N THR A 87 -3.76 -16.19 -7.99
CA THR A 87 -2.69 -16.09 -8.99
C THR A 87 -3.03 -16.89 -10.24
N ASN A 88 -2.52 -16.46 -11.39
CA ASN A 88 -2.57 -17.24 -12.63
C ASN A 88 -1.36 -18.17 -12.80
N HIS A 89 -0.46 -18.24 -11.81
CA HIS A 89 0.82 -18.97 -11.87
C HIS A 89 1.75 -18.54 -13.02
N ARG A 90 1.49 -17.38 -13.64
CA ARG A 90 2.27 -16.78 -14.73
C ARG A 90 2.72 -15.35 -14.38
N GLY A 91 2.90 -15.08 -13.09
CA GLY A 91 3.39 -13.80 -12.58
C GLY A 91 2.32 -12.76 -12.27
N THR A 92 1.03 -13.06 -12.45
CA THR A 92 -0.06 -12.16 -12.03
C THR A 92 -0.64 -12.62 -10.70
N PHE A 93 -0.81 -11.68 -9.78
CA PHE A 93 -1.39 -11.88 -8.46
C PHE A 93 -2.51 -10.87 -8.25
N VAL A 94 -3.58 -11.30 -7.58
CA VAL A 94 -4.70 -10.46 -7.16
C VAL A 94 -4.83 -10.60 -5.66
N LEU A 95 -4.62 -9.50 -4.95
CA LEU A 95 -4.73 -9.38 -3.50
C LEU A 95 -6.07 -8.70 -3.22
N GLN A 96 -6.91 -9.34 -2.43
CA GLN A 96 -8.21 -8.82 -2.04
C GLN A 96 -8.28 -8.69 -0.51
N ASP A 97 -8.67 -7.51 -0.08
CA ASP A 97 -8.83 -7.11 1.31
C ASP A 97 -10.24 -6.53 1.49
N ASN A 98 -11.05 -7.08 2.41
CA ASN A 98 -12.46 -6.70 2.60
C ASN A 98 -12.68 -5.68 3.72
#